data_AF-A0A9J5XN77-F1
#
_entry.id   AF-A0A9J5XN77-F1
#
_cell.length_a   1.000
_cell.length_b   1.000
_cell.length_c   1.000
_cell.angle_alpha   90.00
_cell.angle_beta   90.00
_cell.angle_gamma   90.00
#
_symmetry.space_group_name_H-M   'P 1'
#
loop_
_entity.id
_entity.type
_entity.pdbx_description
1 polymer ?
#
loop_
_entity_poly.entity_id
_entity_poly.type
_entity_poly.pdbx_seq_one_letter_code
_entity_poly.pdbx_strand_id
1 'polypeptide(L)'
;MERRGHSSQALEKNKEGTEPLKRSFVGSFPDCDEIPSRNEIRRWAHQTWKGIFNIQVFDMNGIQFLFEFQSRRDAESVLAGRWKRNNHYMELEWWSPTAGAIPM
;
A
#
# COMPACT_ATOMS: atom_id res chain seq x y z
N MET A 1 -44.75 -25.09 -23.02
CA MET A 1 -43.60 -25.67 -22.28
C MET A 1 -42.42 -24.74 -22.47
N GLU A 2 -42.31 -23.71 -21.64
CA GLU A 2 -41.17 -22.79 -21.65
C GLU A 2 -40.17 -23.25 -20.59
N ARG A 3 -38.90 -23.45 -20.98
CA ARG A 3 -37.76 -23.30 -20.06
C ARG A 3 -36.64 -22.58 -20.80
N ARG A 4 -36.51 -21.30 -20.45
CA ARG A 4 -35.40 -20.43 -20.84
C ARG A 4 -34.12 -20.99 -20.24
N GLY A 5 -33.09 -21.16 -21.08
CA GLY A 5 -31.74 -21.46 -20.61
C GLY A 5 -31.20 -20.29 -19.81
N HIS A 6 -31.03 -20.48 -18.51
CA HIS A 6 -30.18 -19.67 -17.66
C HIS A 6 -28.73 -19.80 -18.14
N SER A 7 -28.23 -18.83 -18.91
CA SER A 7 -26.79 -18.58 -18.99
C SER A 7 -26.39 -17.78 -17.75
N SER A 8 -25.96 -18.50 -16.72
CA SER A 8 -25.43 -17.96 -15.47
C SER A 8 -24.08 -17.27 -15.71
N GLN A 9 -24.09 -16.02 -16.17
CA GLN A 9 -22.95 -15.10 -16.08
C GLN A 9 -23.34 -13.89 -15.23
N ALA A 10 -23.25 -14.08 -13.91
CA ALA A 10 -23.06 -13.00 -12.94
C ALA A 10 -22.63 -13.65 -11.63
N LEU A 11 -21.46 -14.30 -11.65
CA LEU A 11 -20.81 -14.73 -10.42
C LEU A 11 -20.33 -13.46 -9.69
N GLU A 12 -21.12 -13.05 -8.70
CA GLU A 12 -20.69 -12.40 -7.46
C GLU A 12 -19.47 -11.46 -7.56
N LYS A 13 -19.71 -10.24 -8.06
CA LYS A 13 -18.90 -9.07 -7.67
C LYS A 13 -19.23 -8.71 -6.22
N ASN A 14 -18.69 -9.43 -5.24
CA ASN A 14 -18.72 -8.96 -3.85
C ASN A 14 -17.60 -9.55 -2.98
N LYS A 15 -16.34 -9.39 -3.39
CA LYS A 15 -15.15 -9.58 -2.52
C LYS A 15 -14.02 -8.56 -2.75
N GLU A 16 -14.29 -7.43 -3.39
CA GLU A 16 -13.24 -6.52 -3.87
C GLU A 16 -12.74 -5.47 -2.84
N GLY A 17 -13.31 -5.40 -1.63
CA GLY A 17 -12.97 -4.36 -0.64
C GLY A 17 -11.61 -4.52 0.08
N THR A 18 -10.96 -5.68 -0.02
CA THR A 18 -9.70 -5.98 0.72
C THR A 18 -8.55 -6.41 -0.17
N GLU A 19 -8.79 -6.59 -1.47
CA GLU A 19 -7.76 -6.96 -2.44
C GLU A 19 -6.61 -5.95 -2.56
N PRO A 20 -6.85 -4.62 -2.62
CA PRO A 20 -5.75 -3.66 -2.64
C PRO A 20 -4.96 -3.67 -1.33
N LEU A 21 -5.62 -3.86 -0.19
CA LEU A 21 -4.99 -3.80 1.12
C LEU A 21 -4.05 -4.99 1.39
N LYS A 22 -4.32 -6.16 0.78
CA LYS A 22 -3.42 -7.32 0.81
C LYS A 22 -2.10 -7.09 0.07
N ARG A 23 -1.99 -6.03 -0.73
CA ARG A 23 -0.77 -5.66 -1.45
C ARG A 23 -0.30 -4.26 -1.04
N SER A 24 -0.66 -3.82 0.17
CA SER A 24 -0.28 -2.52 0.70
C SER A 24 0.63 -2.63 1.92
N PHE A 25 1.48 -1.61 2.09
CA PHE A 25 2.29 -1.40 3.29
C PHE A 25 1.92 -0.12 3.98
N VAL A 26 2.05 -0.11 5.30
CA VAL A 26 2.17 1.12 6.07
C VAL A 26 3.66 1.40 6.24
N GLY A 27 4.05 2.63 5.97
CA GLY A 27 5.43 3.06 6.13
C GLY A 27 5.55 4.35 6.93
N SER A 28 6.56 4.42 7.78
CA SER A 28 6.86 5.56 8.66
C SER A 28 8.35 5.87 8.68
N PHE A 29 8.68 7.08 9.09
CA PHE A 29 10.04 7.54 9.35
C PHE A 29 10.14 7.96 10.82
N PRO A 30 10.33 7.01 11.77
CA PRO A 30 10.24 7.28 13.20
C PRO A 30 11.25 8.32 13.68
N ASP A 31 12.44 8.34 13.08
CA ASP A 31 13.53 9.25 13.46
C ASP A 31 13.47 10.62 12.75
N CYS A 32 12.43 10.91 11.97
CA CYS A 32 12.37 12.11 11.14
C CYS A 32 11.61 13.23 11.87
N ASP A 33 12.33 14.27 12.28
CA ASP A 33 11.75 15.46 12.94
C ASP A 33 10.77 16.25 12.05
N GLU A 34 10.99 16.22 10.74
CA GLU A 34 10.12 16.88 9.77
C GLU A 34 9.22 15.86 9.06
N ILE A 35 7.91 15.98 9.27
CA ILE A 35 6.92 15.13 8.63
C ILE A 35 6.87 15.48 7.13
N PRO A 36 7.25 14.53 6.24
CA PRO A 36 7.25 14.80 4.82
C PRO A 36 5.85 14.87 4.26
N SER A 37 5.65 15.71 3.23
CA SER A 37 4.37 15.73 2.54
C SER A 37 4.17 14.44 1.72
N ARG A 38 2.90 14.03 1.54
CA ARG A 38 2.53 12.90 0.67
C ARG A 38 3.17 12.99 -0.73
N ASN A 39 3.28 14.18 -1.30
CA ASN A 39 3.88 14.38 -2.63
C ASN A 39 5.38 14.09 -2.64
N GLU A 40 6.10 14.46 -1.58
CA GLU A 40 7.52 14.14 -1.45
C GLU A 40 7.73 12.64 -1.28
N ILE A 41 6.94 12.00 -0.42
CA ILE A 41 7.00 10.54 -0.24
C ILE A 41 6.70 9.81 -1.53
N ARG A 42 5.67 10.24 -2.28
CA ARG A 42 5.36 9.68 -3.59
C ARG A 42 6.54 9.82 -4.55
N ARG A 43 7.12 11.03 -4.68
CA ARG A 43 8.28 11.26 -5.56
C ARG A 43 9.49 10.42 -5.14
N TRP A 44 9.74 10.30 -3.84
CA TRP A 44 10.82 9.50 -3.29
C TRP A 44 10.62 8.01 -3.57
N ALA A 45 9.42 7.48 -3.35
CA ALA A 45 9.09 6.07 -3.59
C ALA A 45 9.30 5.69 -5.07
N HIS A 46 8.82 6.52 -6.00
CA HIS A 46 9.04 6.31 -7.44
C HIS A 46 10.52 6.37 -7.86
N GLN A 47 11.34 7.20 -7.20
CA GLN A 47 12.77 7.30 -7.49
C GLN A 47 13.59 6.16 -6.87
N THR A 48 13.17 5.69 -5.71
CA THR A 48 13.88 4.70 -4.89
C THR A 48 13.54 3.29 -5.34
N TRP A 49 12.26 2.97 -5.51
CA TRP A 49 11.78 1.65 -5.92
C TRP A 49 11.73 1.56 -7.46
N LYS A 50 12.90 1.68 -8.08
CA LYS A 50 13.05 1.61 -9.54
C LYS A 50 12.54 0.28 -10.07
N GLY A 51 11.66 0.33 -11.07
CA GLY A 51 11.03 -0.86 -11.66
C GLY A 51 9.67 -1.21 -11.06
N ILE A 52 9.25 -0.55 -9.98
CA ILE A 52 7.90 -0.68 -9.44
C ILE A 52 7.05 0.47 -10.01
N PHE A 53 6.02 0.10 -10.78
CA PHE A 53 5.15 1.05 -11.45
C PHE A 53 3.82 1.21 -10.71
N ASN A 54 3.15 2.35 -10.92
CA ASN A 54 1.80 2.63 -10.45
C ASN A 54 1.57 2.54 -8.92
N ILE A 55 2.61 2.73 -8.11
CA ILE A 55 2.48 2.81 -6.65
C ILE A 55 1.56 4.00 -6.29
N GLN A 56 0.50 3.73 -5.53
CA GLN A 56 -0.33 4.77 -4.93
C GLN A 56 0.16 5.04 -3.51
N VAL A 57 0.18 6.32 -3.12
CA VAL A 57 0.59 6.73 -1.77
C VAL A 57 -0.51 7.55 -1.14
N PHE A 58 -0.97 7.13 0.03
CA PHE A 58 -2.00 7.79 0.82
C PHE A 58 -1.45 8.23 2.17
N ASP A 59 -1.94 9.36 2.66
CA ASP A 59 -1.67 9.83 4.03
C ASP A 59 -2.58 9.08 5.01
N MET A 60 -2.05 8.66 6.16
CA MET A 60 -2.85 8.01 7.20
C MET A 60 -3.01 8.90 8.43
N ASN A 61 -1.90 9.37 9.01
CA ASN A 61 -1.90 10.18 10.23
C ASN A 61 -0.74 11.18 10.28
N GLY A 62 -0.28 11.65 9.11
CA GLY A 62 0.87 12.53 8.99
C GLY A 62 2.21 11.80 9.05
N ILE A 63 2.45 10.98 10.08
CA ILE A 63 3.73 10.26 10.24
C ILE A 63 3.79 8.92 9.49
N GLN A 64 2.62 8.37 9.16
CA GLN A 64 2.46 7.12 8.41
C GLN A 64 1.81 7.34 7.05
N PHE A 65 2.30 6.57 6.08
CA PHE A 65 1.83 6.57 4.71
C PHE A 65 1.47 5.17 4.28
N LEU A 66 0.35 5.02 3.57
CA LEU A 66 -0.04 3.77 2.95
C LEU A 66 0.49 3.72 1.52
N PHE A 67 1.23 2.67 1.20
CA PHE A 67 1.73 2.39 -0.15
C PHE A 67 0.95 1.22 -0.72
N GLU A 68 0.15 1.46 -1.77
CA GLU A 68 -0.53 0.39 -2.50
C GLU A 68 0.26 0.06 -3.77
N PHE A 69 0.57 -1.23 -3.91
CA PHE A 69 1.26 -1.78 -5.07
C PHE A 69 0.26 -2.39 -6.05
N GLN A 70 0.63 -2.56 -7.32
CA GLN A 70 -0.23 -3.30 -8.25
C GLN A 70 -0.22 -4.80 -8.00
N SER A 71 0.94 -5.33 -7.59
CA SER A 71 1.14 -6.76 -7.35
C SER A 71 1.73 -7.00 -5.97
N ARG A 72 1.34 -8.11 -5.33
CA ARG A 72 1.93 -8.51 -4.04
C ARG A 72 3.42 -8.86 -4.16
N ARG A 73 3.85 -9.37 -5.32
CA ARG A 73 5.28 -9.63 -5.61
C ARG A 73 6.13 -8.36 -5.55
N ASP A 74 5.61 -7.26 -6.10
CA ASP A 74 6.28 -5.95 -6.05
C ASP A 74 6.40 -5.47 -4.62
N ALA A 75 5.32 -5.63 -3.85
CA ALA A 75 5.30 -5.33 -2.43
C ALA A 75 6.36 -6.17 -1.68
N GLU A 76 6.38 -7.49 -1.86
CA GLU A 76 7.37 -8.37 -1.23
C GLU A 76 8.81 -8.00 -1.58
N SER A 77 9.07 -7.64 -2.84
CA SER A 77 10.40 -7.17 -3.26
C SER A 77 10.80 -5.87 -2.56
N VAL A 78 9.85 -4.97 -2.31
CA VAL A 78 10.10 -3.74 -1.56
C VAL A 78 10.33 -4.03 -0.08
N LEU A 79 9.54 -4.92 0.53
CA LEU A 79 9.68 -5.27 1.94
C LEU A 79 11.01 -5.98 2.26
N ALA A 80 11.54 -6.75 1.31
CA ALA A 80 12.84 -7.40 1.46
C ALA A 80 14.03 -6.41 1.45
N GLY A 81 13.80 -5.19 0.96
CA GLY A 81 14.81 -4.14 0.91
C GLY A 81 14.88 -3.31 2.19
N ARG A 82 15.95 -2.51 2.31
CA ARG A 82 16.11 -1.50 3.36
C ARG A 82 16.16 -0.12 2.73
N TRP A 83 15.28 0.77 3.16
CA TRP A 83 15.10 2.07 2.54
C TRP A 83 15.49 3.20 3.48
N LYS A 84 16.09 4.25 2.90
CA LYS A 84 16.62 5.38 3.64
C LYS A 84 16.31 6.68 2.89
N ARG A 85 15.78 7.67 3.60
CA ARG A 85 15.49 9.03 3.10
C ARG A 85 16.13 10.04 4.04
N ASN A 86 16.92 10.97 3.51
CA ASN A 86 17.54 12.06 4.29
C ASN A 86 18.23 11.59 5.58
N ASN A 87 18.96 10.48 5.50
CA ASN A 87 19.62 9.83 6.63
C ASN A 87 18.71 9.08 7.64
N HIS A 88 17.39 9.11 7.48
CA HIS A 88 16.43 8.36 8.29
C HIS A 88 16.02 7.06 7.62
N TYR A 89 15.99 5.96 8.39
CA TYR A 89 15.50 4.69 7.90
C TYR A 89 13.98 4.71 7.84
N MET A 90 13.46 4.08 6.78
CA MET A 90 12.03 3.84 6.66
C MET A 90 11.70 2.51 7.33
N GLU A 91 10.65 2.50 8.12
CA GLU A 91 10.01 1.28 8.59
C GLU A 91 8.85 0.93 7.65
N LEU A 92 8.67 -0.36 7.40
CA LEU A 92 7.62 -0.88 6.55
C LEU A 92 6.98 -2.09 7.24
N GLU A 93 5.66 -2.09 7.30
CA GLU A 93 4.87 -3.22 7.78
C GLU A 93 3.73 -3.51 6.81
N TRP A 94 3.31 -4.78 6.73
CA TRP A 94 2.10 -5.15 6.02
C TRP A 94 0.92 -4.39 6.58
N TRP A 95 0.09 -3.85 5.68
CA TRP A 95 -1.16 -3.27 6.12
C TRP A 95 -1.98 -4.32 6.89
N SER A 96 -2.48 -3.90 8.04
CA SER A 96 -3.44 -4.62 8.87
C SER A 96 -4.45 -3.62 9.44
N PRO A 97 -5.62 -4.06 9.93
CA PRO A 97 -6.61 -3.15 10.52
C PRO A 97 -6.07 -2.32 11.70
N THR A 98 -5.02 -2.81 12.35
CA THR A 98 -4.32 -2.14 13.45
C THR A 98 -3.07 -1.39 12.99
N ALA A 99 -2.58 -1.64 11.77
CA ALA A 99 -1.44 -0.91 11.22
C ALA A 99 -1.84 0.56 11.02
N GLY A 100 -1.12 1.45 11.69
CA GLY A 100 -1.43 2.88 11.71
C GLY A 100 -2.47 3.31 12.74
N ALA A 101 -3.00 2.38 13.55
CA ALA A 101 -3.73 2.74 14.76
C ALA A 101 -2.72 3.07 15.87
N ILE A 102 -2.79 4.29 16.39
CA ILE A 102 -2.10 4.61 17.64
C ILE A 102 -2.89 3.89 18.74
N PRO A 103 -2.29 2.97 19.52
CA PRO A 103 -3.01 2.41 20.66
C PRO A 103 -3.41 3.57 21.58
N MET A 104 -4.71 3.70 21.84
CA MET A 104 -5.29 4.64 22.80
C MET A 104 -4.84 4.32 24.22
#